data_AF-A0A496A3A5-F1
#
_entry.id   AF-A0A496A3A5-F1
#
_cell.length_a   1.000
_cell.length_b   1.000
_cell.length_c   1.000
_cell.angle_alpha   90.00
_cell.angle_beta   90.00
_cell.angle_gamma   90.00
#
_symmetry.space_group_name_H-M   'P 1'
#
loop_
_entity.id
_entity.type
_entity.pdbx_description
1 polymer ?
#
loop_
_entity_poly.entity_id
_entity_poly.type
_entity_poly.pdbx_seq_one_letter_code
_entity_poly.pdbx_strand_id
1 'polypeptide(L)' 'MRKYRLGERVKARIPDATEIGTEKVAKWISGRIIALSPDRKCAKLLLDNDTELLIETRFLKVTSGQ' A
#
# COMPACT_ATOMS: atom_id res chain seq x y z
N MET A 1 11.53 -11.58 5.30
CA MET A 1 10.43 -10.66 4.93
C MET A 1 9.32 -10.78 5.97
N ARG A 2 8.85 -9.65 6.53
CA ARG A 2 7.74 -9.64 7.50
C ARG A 2 6.46 -10.12 6.78
N LYS A 3 5.71 -11.04 7.38
CA LYS A 3 4.48 -11.57 6.77
C LYS A 3 3.34 -10.58 7.01
N TYR A 4 2.96 -9.82 5.98
CA TYR A 4 1.76 -8.99 5.99
C TYR A 4 0.50 -9.84 6.21
N ARG A 5 -0.51 -9.26 6.86
CA ARG A 5 -1.80 -9.91 7.15
C ARG A 5 -2.96 -9.13 6.53
N LEU A 6 -4.03 -9.83 6.22
CA LEU A 6 -5.30 -9.20 5.85
C LEU A 6 -5.80 -8.35 7.04
N GLY A 7 -6.34 -7.18 6.74
CA GLY A 7 -6.80 -6.20 7.73
C GLY A 7 -5.70 -5.32 8.33
N GLU A 8 -4.42 -5.59 8.06
CA GLU A 8 -3.30 -4.82 8.60
C GLU A 8 -3.21 -3.43 7.92
N ARG A 9 -3.02 -2.37 8.73
CA ARG A 9 -2.74 -1.02 8.21
C ARG A 9 -1.26 -0.90 7.85
N VAL A 10 -1.01 -0.45 6.63
CA VAL A 10 0.33 -0.25 6.07
C VAL A 10 0.41 1.09 5.36
N LYS A 11 1.63 1.60 5.20
CA LYS A 11 1.93 2.69 4.28
C LYS A 11 2.57 2.12 3.02
N ALA A 12 1.97 2.40 1.87
CA ALA A 12 2.51 2.11 0.55
C ALA A 12 3.31 3.31 0.04
N ARG A 13 4.55 3.06 -0.38
CA ARG A 13 5.31 4.03 -1.17
C ARG A 13 4.94 3.86 -2.64
N ILE A 14 4.24 4.83 -3.23
CA ILE A 14 3.96 4.81 -4.67
C ILE A 14 5.22 5.25 -5.41
N PRO A 15 5.86 4.37 -6.22
CA PRO A 15 7.13 4.70 -6.85
C PRO A 15 6.99 5.65 -8.06
N ASP A 16 5.82 5.78 -8.72
CA ASP A 16 5.70 6.72 -9.86
C ASP A 16 4.30 7.22 -10.28
N ALA A 17 3.17 6.68 -9.81
CA ALA A 17 1.89 6.94 -10.49
C ALA A 17 0.73 7.24 -9.52
N THR A 18 0.57 8.51 -9.16
CA THR A 18 -0.79 9.07 -9.10
C THR A 18 -0.67 10.53 -9.51
N GLU A 19 -1.00 10.82 -10.76
CA GLU A 19 -1.23 12.18 -11.23
C GLU A 19 -2.49 12.70 -10.51
N ILE A 20 -2.34 13.16 -9.26
CA ILE A 20 -3.38 13.91 -8.56
C ILE A 20 -3.20 15.37 -8.98
N GLY A 21 -3.65 15.70 -10.20
CA GLY A 21 -3.30 16.96 -10.86
C GLY A 21 -1.83 16.99 -11.35
N THR A 22 -1.23 18.17 -11.49
CA THR A 22 0.04 18.39 -12.23
C THR A 22 1.34 18.02 -11.50
N GLU A 23 1.30 17.46 -10.28
CA GLU A 23 2.50 17.26 -9.45
C GLU A 23 2.82 15.78 -9.17
N LYS A 24 4.01 15.35 -9.58
CA LYS A 24 4.59 14.05 -9.23
C LYS A 24 5.22 14.12 -7.85
N VAL A 25 4.55 13.59 -6.84
CA VAL A 25 5.12 13.45 -5.48
C VAL A 25 5.18 11.98 -5.11
N ALA A 26 6.37 11.47 -4.76
CA ALA A 26 6.52 10.16 -4.15
C ALA A 26 5.88 10.15 -2.75
N LYS A 27 4.57 9.98 -2.69
CA LYS A 27 3.78 10.09 -1.45
C LYS A 27 3.64 8.71 -0.81
N TRP A 28 3.91 8.64 0.49
CA TRP A 28 3.51 7.50 1.30
C TRP A 28 2.01 7.59 1.56
N ILE A 29 1.25 6.61 1.07
CA ILE A 29 -0.20 6.56 1.24
C ILE A 29 -0.53 5.47 2.25
N SER A 30 -1.40 5.78 3.21
CA SER A 30 -1.87 4.79 4.18
C SER A 30 -3.03 4.00 3.59
N GLY A 31 -3.08 2.71 3.87
CA GLY A 31 -4.17 1.84 3.45
C GLY A 31 -4.24 0.58 4.30
N ARG A 32 -5.32 -0.17 4.13
CA ARG A 32 -5.55 -1.46 4.79
C ARG A 32 -5.41 -2.58 3.77
N ILE A 33 -4.69 -3.65 4.11
CA ILE A 33 -4.60 -4.81 3.23
C ILE A 33 -5.95 -5.53 3.19
N ILE A 34 -6.54 -5.63 2.01
CA ILE A 34 -7.80 -6.36 1.78
C ILE A 34 -7.58 -7.67 1.02
N ALA A 35 -6.47 -7.80 0.29
CA ALA A 35 -6.08 -9.05 -0.35
C ALA A 35 -4.55 -9.16 -0.48
N LEU A 36 -4.04 -10.39 -0.57
CA LEU A 36 -2.64 -10.71 -0.79
C LEU A 36 -2.52 -11.70 -1.95
N SER A 37 -1.52 -11.53 -2.81
CA SER A 37 -1.25 -12.52 -3.86
C SER A 37 -0.82 -13.87 -3.24
N PRO A 38 -1.07 -15.01 -3.91
CA PRO A 38 -0.64 -16.33 -3.41
C PRO A 38 0.86 -16.40 -3.13
N ASP A 39 1.66 -15.76 -3.98
CA ASP A 39 3.11 -15.62 -3.89
C ASP A 39 3.58 -14.53 -2.90
N ARG A 40 2.65 -13.75 -2.33
CA ARG A 40 2.88 -12.66 -1.38
C ARG A 40 3.80 -11.53 -1.88
N LYS A 41 4.04 -11.42 -3.19
CA LYS A 41 4.78 -10.30 -3.79
C LYS A 41 3.89 -9.08 -3.99
N CYS A 42 2.57 -9.25 -4.08
CA CYS A 42 1.61 -8.16 -4.25
C CYS A 42 0.56 -8.15 -3.14
N ALA A 43 0.04 -6.96 -2.85
CA ALA A 43 -1.08 -6.74 -1.95
C ALA A 43 -2.07 -5.78 -2.60
N LYS A 44 -3.35 -6.02 -2.34
CA LYS A 44 -4.42 -5.06 -2.61
C LYS A 44 -4.71 -4.29 -1.33
N LEU A 45 -4.59 -2.97 -1.39
CA LEU A 45 -4.89 -2.05 -0.32
C LEU A 45 -6.22 -1.36 -0.57
N LEU A 46 -7.02 -1.20 0.47
CA LEU A 46 -8.10 -0.22 0.52
C LEU A 46 -7.56 1.06 1.17
N LEU A 47 -7.53 2.15 0.41
CA LEU A 47 -7.09 3.45 0.88
C LEU A 47 -8.20 4.13 1.68
N ASP A 48 -7.86 5.14 2.50
CA ASP A 48 -8.86 5.86 3.32
C ASP A 48 -9.93 6.60 2.47
N ASN A 49 -9.67 6.85 1.17
CA ASN A 49 -10.63 7.42 0.22
C ASN A 49 -11.47 6.35 -0.52
N ASP A 50 -11.65 5.17 0.07
CA ASP A 50 -12.37 4.01 -0.51
C ASP A 50 -11.81 3.53 -1.87
N THR A 51 -10.58 3.93 -2.18
CA THR A 51 -9.91 3.58 -3.44
C THR A 51 -9.11 2.30 -3.25
N GLU A 52 -9.19 1.40 -4.22
CA GLU A 52 -8.39 0.18 -4.21
C GLU A 52 -7.05 0.39 -4.94
N LEU A 53 -5.96 -0.09 -4.34
CA LEU A 53 -4.61 0.01 -4.90
C LEU A 53 -3.93 -1.35 -4.89
N LEU A 54 -3.50 -1.81 -6.07
CA LEU A 54 -2.61 -2.95 -6.19
C LEU A 54 -1.15 -2.49 -6.12
N ILE A 55 -0.37 -3.02 -5.20
CA ILE A 55 1.03 -2.65 -5.03
C ILE A 55 1.88 -3.85 -4.60
N GLU A 56 3.15 -3.85 -4.99
CA GLU A 56 4.08 -4.84 -4.50
C GLU A 56 4.36 -4.67 -3.00
N THR A 57 4.44 -5.79 -2.28
CA THR A 57 4.68 -5.84 -0.83
C THR A 57 6.04 -5.27 -0.43
N ARG A 58 6.99 -5.20 -1.38
CA ARG A 58 8.31 -4.55 -1.20
C ARG A 58 8.21 -3.03 -0.97
N PHE A 59 7.14 -2.40 -1.46
CA PHE A 59 6.88 -0.96 -1.30
C PHE A 59 6.02 -0.65 -0.07
N LEU A 60 5.58 -1.68 0.65
CA LEU A 60 4.82 -1.52 1.88
C LEU A 60 5.76 -1.36 3.07
N LYS A 61 5.32 -0.54 4.03
CA LYS A 61 5.93 -0.43 5.35
C LYS A 61 4.82 -0.46 6.39
N VAL A 62 4.91 -1.37 7.36
CA VAL A 62 3.95 -1.43 8.47
C VAL A 62 4.09 -0.16 9.29
N THR A 63 2.98 0.54 9.50
CA THR A 63 2.90 1.61 10.51
C THR A 63 2.77 0.93 11.86
N SER A 64 3.88 0.45 12.41
CA SER A 64 3.94 0.16 13.84
C SER A 64 3.69 1.49 14.55
N GLY A 65 2.59 1.58 15.30
CA GLY A 65 2.52 2.52 16.42
C GLY A 65 3.48 2.00 17.50
N GLN A 66 4.74 2.45 17.42
CA GLN A 66 5.74 2.47 18.48
C GLN A 66 6.87 3.39 18.06
#